data_AF-A0A382V0N1-F1
#
_entry.id   AF-A0A382V0N1-F1
#
_cell.length_a   1.000
_cell.length_b   1.000
_cell.length_c   1.000
_cell.angle_alpha   90.00
_cell.angle_beta   90.00
_cell.angle_gamma   90.00
#
_symmetry.space_group_name_H-M   'P 1'
#
loop_
_entity.id
_entity.type
_entity.pdbx_description
1 polymer ?
#
loop_
_entity_poly.entity_id
_entity_poly.type
_entity_poly.pdbx_seq_one_letter_code
_entity_poly.pdbx_strand_id
1 'polypeptide(L)' 'MITLRLSLMMFLQFFIWGGWFVTLGTYLSNTLSANGGQIGMAFSTQSWGAIIAPFIVGLIADRFFNAEK' A
#
# COMPACT_ATOMS: atom_id res chain seq x y z
N MET A 1 24.33 -0.21 -12.39
CA MET A 1 23.88 -1.41 -11.63
C MET A 1 22.86 -1.08 -10.54
N ILE A 2 22.96 0.06 -9.84
CA ILE A 2 21.99 0.49 -8.81
C ILE A 2 20.58 0.79 -9.38
N THR A 3 20.50 1.42 -10.55
CA THR A 3 19.23 1.68 -11.24
C THR A 3 18.43 0.40 -11.49
N LEU A 4 19.08 -0.65 -12.00
CA LEU A 4 18.44 -1.95 -12.23
C LEU A 4 17.87 -2.57 -10.94
N ARG A 5 18.59 -2.45 -9.81
CA ARG A 5 18.12 -2.91 -8.50
C ARG A 5 16.91 -2.11 -8.00
N LEU A 6 16.95 -0.79 -8.09
CA LEU A 6 15.84 0.09 -7.67
C LEU A 6 14.62 -0.06 -8.57
N SER A 7 14.82 -0.19 -9.89
CA SER A 7 13.74 -0.46 -10.84
C SER A 7 13.07 -1.79 -10.55
N LEU A 8 13.83 -2.86 -10.25
CA LEU A 8 13.26 -4.14 -9.87
C LEU A 8 12.48 -4.05 -8.54
N MET A 9 13.02 -3.34 -7.54
CA MET A 9 12.35 -3.10 -6.25
C MET A 9 11.00 -2.41 -6.45
N MET A 10 10.97 -1.30 -7.20
CA MET A 10 9.72 -0.58 -7.47
C MET A 10 8.75 -1.38 -8.33
N PHE A 11 9.25 -2.14 -9.32
CA PHE A 11 8.42 -3.06 -10.09
C PHE A 11 7.73 -4.08 -9.20
N LEU A 12 8.48 -4.77 -8.32
CA LEU A 12 7.91 -5.77 -7.41
C LEU A 12 6.91 -5.14 -6.43
N GLN A 13 7.19 -3.94 -5.92
CA GLN A 13 6.27 -3.19 -5.06
C GLN A 13 4.90 -2.97 -5.73
N PHE A 14 4.88 -2.46 -6.97
CA PHE A 14 3.64 -2.20 -7.70
C PHE A 14 3.00 -3.48 -8.26
N PHE A 15 3.80 -4.49 -8.61
CA PHE A 15 3.31 -5.78 -9.09
C PHE A 15 2.47 -6.49 -8.03
N ILE A 16 2.97 -6.55 -6.79
CA ILE A 16 2.23 -7.17 -5.68
C ILE A 16 0.94 -6.38 -5.44
N TRP A 17 1.02 -5.05 -5.36
CA TRP A 17 -0.17 -4.19 -5.24
C TRP A 17 -1.21 -4.46 -6.34
N GLY A 18 -0.78 -4.54 -7.60
CA GLY A 18 -1.67 -4.86 -8.72
C GLY A 18 -2.35 -6.22 -8.60
N GLY A 19 -1.65 -7.22 -8.04
CA GLY A 19 -2.17 -8.59 -7.91
C GLY A 19 -3.32 -8.73 -6.92
N TRP A 20 -3.24 -8.06 -5.76
CA TRP A 20 -4.25 -8.22 -4.70
C TRP A 20 -5.21 -7.03 -4.59
N PHE A 21 -4.76 -5.80 -4.83
CA PHE A 21 -5.59 -4.61 -4.60
C PHE A 21 -6.70 -4.48 -5.65
N VAL A 22 -6.40 -4.79 -6.91
CA VAL A 22 -7.37 -4.75 -8.02
C VAL A 22 -8.43 -5.85 -7.86
N THR A 23 -8.03 -7.02 -7.36
CA THR A 23 -8.91 -8.18 -7.17
C THR A 23 -9.67 -8.15 -5.84
N LEU A 24 -9.26 -7.31 -4.88
CA LEU A 24 -9.92 -7.19 -3.58
C LEU A 24 -11.42 -6.87 -3.71
N GLY A 25 -11.79 -5.96 -4.61
CA GLY A 25 -13.18 -5.56 -4.79
C GLY A 25 -14.06 -6.70 -5.31
N THR A 26 -13.58 -7.45 -6.30
CA THR A 26 -14.30 -8.62 -6.83
C THR A 26 -14.32 -9.76 -5.82
N TYR A 27 -13.24 -9.96 -5.05
CA TYR A 27 -13.20 -10.95 -3.98
C TYR A 27 -14.21 -10.65 -2.87
N LEU A 28 -14.26 -9.40 -2.38
CA LEU A 28 -15.20 -8.98 -1.34
C LEU A 28 -16.66 -9.07 -1.82
N SER A 29 -16.93 -8.70 -3.07
CA SER A 29 -18.26 -8.80 -3.67
C SER A 29 -18.70 -10.25 -3.86
N ASN A 30 -17.85 -11.09 -4.49
CA ASN A 30 -18.24 -12.44 -4.90
C ASN A 30 -18.13 -13.48 -3.79
N THR A 31 -17.15 -13.36 -2.89
CA THR A 31 -16.87 -14.38 -1.86
C THR A 31 -17.53 -14.04 -0.53
N LEU A 32 -17.52 -12.76 -0.16
CA LEU A 32 -18.07 -12.28 1.12
C LEU A 32 -19.48 -11.67 0.98
N SER A 33 -20.01 -11.58 -0.24
CA SER A 33 -21.29 -10.91 -0.53
C SER A 33 -21.37 -9.50 0.07
N ALA A 34 -20.22 -8.81 0.14
CA ALA A 34 -20.13 -7.49 0.74
C ALA A 34 -20.88 -6.46 -0.13
N ASN A 35 -21.65 -5.58 0.50
CA ASN A 35 -22.33 -4.49 -0.20
C ASN A 35 -21.30 -3.44 -0.69
N GLY A 36 -21.63 -2.69 -1.75
CA GLY A 36 -20.79 -1.62 -2.30
C GLY A 36 -20.32 -0.60 -1.24
N GLY A 37 -21.15 -0.32 -0.23
CA GLY A 37 -20.74 0.52 0.91
C GLY A 37 -19.62 -0.10 1.76
N GLN A 38 -19.65 -1.41 2.00
CA GLN A 38 -18.61 -2.13 2.76
C GLN A 38 -17.31 -2.24 1.95
N ILE A 39 -17.43 -2.48 0.64
CA ILE A 39 -16.28 -2.46 -0.28
C ILE A 39 -15.66 -1.06 -0.29
N GLY A 40 -16.47 -0.01 -0.40
CA GLY A 40 -16.01 1.38 -0.33
C GLY A 40 -15.32 1.71 0.99
N MET A 41 -15.87 1.26 2.12
CA MET A 41 -15.21 1.38 3.43
C MET A 41 -13.86 0.64 3.46
N ALA A 42 -13.79 -0.58 2.94
CA ALA A 42 -12.54 -1.34 2.87
C ALA A 42 -11.46 -0.59 2.06
N PHE A 43 -11.80 -0.05 0.88
CA PHE A 43 -10.87 0.78 0.10
C PHE A 43 -10.52 2.11 0.79
N SER A 44 -11.46 2.72 1.53
CA SER A 44 -11.21 3.97 2.24
C SER A 44 -10.17 3.86 3.37
N THR A 45 -9.96 2.65 3.92
CA THR A 45 -8.92 2.41 4.93
C THR A 45 -7.52 2.73 4.39
N GLN A 46 -7.30 2.60 3.08
CA GLN A 46 -6.06 3.01 2.43
C GLN A 46 -5.84 4.52 2.54
N SER A 47 -6.87 5.34 2.30
CA SER A 47 -6.78 6.80 2.39
C SER A 47 -6.46 7.25 3.81
N TRP A 48 -7.09 6.64 4.81
CA TRP A 48 -6.75 6.86 6.21
C TRP A 48 -5.32 6.43 6.52
N GLY A 49 -4.90 5.26 6.04
CA GLY A 49 -3.53 4.77 6.15
C GLY A 49 -2.52 5.74 5.52
N ALA A 50 -2.83 6.33 4.36
CA ALA A 50 -1.95 7.28 3.69
C ALA A 50 -1.77 8.60 4.46
N ILE A 51 -2.73 8.98 5.30
CA ILE A 51 -2.63 10.17 6.18
C ILE A 51 -1.82 9.83 7.44
N ILE A 52 -2.08 8.67 8.05
CA ILE A 52 -1.50 8.30 9.35
C ILE A 52 -0.09 7.69 9.20
N ALA A 53 0.15 6.91 8.14
CA ALA A 53 1.41 6.20 7.95
C ALA A 53 2.63 7.13 7.83
N PRO A 54 2.61 8.25 7.09
CA PRO A 54 3.76 9.17 7.03
C PRO A 54 4.12 9.75 8.39
N PHE A 55 3.14 9.97 9.27
CA PHE A 55 3.41 10.44 10.62
C PHE A 55 4.20 9.41 11.42
N ILE A 56 3.77 8.14 11.44
CA ILE A 56 4.45 7.10 12.23
C ILE A 56 5.75 6.66 11.56
N VAL A 57 5.68 6.30 10.27
CA VAL A 57 6.84 5.77 9.52
C VAL A 57 7.87 6.87 9.29
N GLY A 58 7.47 8.12 9.08
CA GLY A 58 8.39 9.25 8.99
C GLY A 58 9.17 9.47 10.28
N LEU A 59 8.49 9.51 11.43
CA LEU A 59 9.16 9.63 12.73
C LEU A 59 10.12 8.48 13.02
N ILE A 60 9.76 7.25 12.61
CA ILE A 60 10.64 6.08 12.74
C ILE A 60 11.83 6.20 11.78
N ALA A 61 11.59 6.55 10.52
CA ALA A 61 12.63 6.69 9.50
C ALA A 61 13.65 7.75 9.93
N ASP A 62 13.20 8.92 10.37
CA ASP A 62 14.07 10.01 10.81
C ASP A 62 14.90 9.65 12.05
N ARG A 63 14.36 8.79 12.94
CA ARG A 63 15.05 8.35 14.16
C ARG A 63 16.12 7.29 13.90
N PHE A 64 15.87 6.34 13.00
CA PHE A 64 16.72 5.17 12.80
C PHE A 64 17.59 5.23 11.54
N PHE A 65 17.23 6.09 10.60
CA PHE A 65 17.97 6.33 9.37
C PHE A 65 18.36 7.81 9.31
N ASN A 66 19.58 8.11 9.75
CA ASN A 66 20.15 9.44 9.56
C ASN A 66 20.11 9.79 8.07
N ALA A 67 19.49 10.93 7.74
CA ALA A 67 19.48 11.48 6.39
C ALA A 67 20.87 11.95 5.91
N GLU A 68 21.87 12.01 6.81
CA GLU A 68 23.23 12.42 6.50
C GLU A 68 24.10 11.28 5.92
N LYS A 69 24.43 11.45 4.64
CA LYS A 69 25.78 11.30 4.08
C LYS A 69 26.06 12.46 3.13
#